data_AF-A0A349KHL8-F1
#
_entry.id   AF-A0A349KHL8-F1
#
_cell.length_a   1.000
_cell.length_b   1.000
_cell.length_c   1.000
_cell.angle_alpha   90.00
_cell.angle_beta   90.00
_cell.angle_gamma   90.00
#
_symmetry.space_group_name_H-M   'P 1'
#
loop_
_entity.id
_entity.type
_entity.pdbx_description
1 polymer ?
#
loop_
_entity_poly.entity_id
_entity_poly.type
_entity_poly.pdbx_seq_one_letter_code
_entity_poly.pdbx_strand_id
1 'polypeptide(L)'
;MLLCTKHSEFQQFQEFNEAEAYWQLRINDLPSCLAMTRLPARPGLSFNLYLADPISEYLADDQAWQGIGGDYTIHFGEQSEAMPGHKKNLPVLHAAVGGFSRLWLGSVRANALAVTEKFMRNKDYWTNWNKASACHCRRLAGNSNWRQFIANYSAGPYFQELSC
;
A
#
# COMPACT_ATOMS: atom_id res chain seq x y z
N MET A 1 -0.82 37.41 -0.69
CA MET A 1 -1.72 38.54 -1.00
C MET A 1 -3.08 38.20 -0.42
N LEU A 2 -3.46 38.84 0.69
CA LEU A 2 -4.75 38.63 1.35
C LEU A 2 -5.86 39.30 0.52
N LEU A 3 -6.90 38.55 0.18
CA LEU A 3 -8.17 39.11 -0.27
C LEU A 3 -9.20 38.96 0.84
N CYS A 4 -9.51 40.08 1.48
CA CYS A 4 -10.61 40.23 2.42
C CYS A 4 -11.90 40.42 1.62
N THR A 5 -12.78 39.43 1.58
CA THR A 5 -14.11 39.56 0.98
C THR A 5 -15.06 40.20 1.99
N LYS A 6 -15.65 41.33 1.60
CA LYS A 6 -16.68 42.06 2.35
C LYS A 6 -17.84 41.12 2.72
N HIS A 7 -18.21 41.14 3.99
CA HIS A 7 -19.38 40.46 4.55
C HIS A 7 -20.67 40.94 3.88
N SER A 8 -21.38 40.02 3.22
CA SER A 8 -22.84 40.09 3.05
C SER A 8 -23.48 39.19 4.11
N GLU A 9 -24.49 39.71 4.80
CA GLU A 9 -25.14 39.23 6.04
C GLU A 9 -25.90 37.87 5.98
N PHE A 10 -25.50 36.89 5.18
CA PHE A 10 -26.08 35.53 5.24
C PHE A 10 -25.07 34.43 4.89
N GLN A 11 -24.10 34.14 5.77
CA GLN A 11 -23.35 32.87 5.75
C GLN A 11 -23.07 32.41 7.18
N GLN A 12 -24.01 31.68 7.77
CA GLN A 12 -23.90 31.19 9.15
C GLN A 12 -23.30 29.78 9.26
N PHE A 13 -22.75 29.23 8.18
CA PHE A 13 -21.97 27.99 8.21
C PHE A 13 -20.83 28.05 7.20
N GLN A 14 -19.62 27.77 7.69
CA GLN A 14 -18.42 27.57 6.89
C GLN A 14 -17.88 26.18 7.24
N GLU A 15 -17.83 25.28 6.25
CA GLU A 15 -17.21 23.96 6.42
C GLU A 15 -15.81 23.97 5.80
N PHE A 16 -14.83 23.48 6.55
CA PHE A 16 -13.49 23.19 6.06
C PHE A 16 -13.30 21.67 6.00
N ASN A 17 -12.69 21.20 4.92
CA ASN A 17 -12.27 19.80 4.77
C ASN A 17 -10.77 19.81 4.50
N GLU A 18 -10.00 19.20 5.40
CA GLU A 18 -8.56 19.11 5.34
C GLU A 18 -8.13 17.65 5.28
N ALA A 19 -7.22 17.35 4.35
CA ALA A 19 -6.66 16.03 4.18
C ALA A 19 -5.17 16.18 3.88
N GLU A 20 -4.34 15.78 4.84
CA GLU A 20 -2.89 15.90 4.75
C GLU A 20 -2.22 14.52 4.62
N ALA A 21 -1.13 14.46 3.86
CA ALA A 21 -0.32 13.27 3.69
C ALA A 21 0.96 13.38 4.53
N TYR A 22 0.87 12.99 5.81
CA TYR A 22 1.98 13.17 6.76
C TYR A 22 3.20 12.28 6.47
N TRP A 23 2.98 11.04 6.02
CA TRP A 23 4.07 10.08 5.78
C TRP A 23 3.95 9.36 4.45
N GLN A 24 5.11 8.87 3.99
CA GLN A 24 5.24 7.98 2.86
C GLN A 24 5.80 6.63 3.33
N LEU A 25 5.32 5.55 2.72
CA LEU A 25 5.76 4.19 3.03
C LEU A 25 5.97 3.42 1.73
N ARG A 26 7.03 2.62 1.71
CA ARG A 26 7.39 1.75 0.59
C ARG A 26 7.80 0.38 1.12
N ILE A 27 7.29 -0.67 0.49
CA ILE A 27 7.73 -2.05 0.75
C ILE A 27 9.12 -2.23 0.13
N ASN A 28 10.07 -2.69 0.94
CA ASN A 28 11.45 -3.00 0.51
C ASN A 28 11.73 -4.51 0.41
N ASP A 29 10.89 -5.33 1.05
CA ASP A 29 10.92 -6.80 0.99
C ASP A 29 9.47 -7.31 0.96
N LEU A 30 8.99 -7.64 -0.25
CA LEU A 30 7.61 -8.07 -0.46
C LEU A 30 7.29 -9.42 0.20
N PRO A 31 8.08 -10.49 0.00
CA PRO A 31 7.87 -11.77 0.70
C PRO A 31 7.78 -11.62 2.21
N SER A 32 8.72 -10.90 2.85
CA SER A 32 8.74 -10.78 4.31
C SER A 32 7.56 -9.96 4.85
N CYS A 33 7.19 -8.87 4.18
CA CYS A 33 6.01 -8.09 4.56
C CYS A 33 4.71 -8.90 4.46
N LEU A 34 4.55 -9.69 3.40
CA LEU A 34 3.38 -10.54 3.22
C LEU A 34 3.37 -11.73 4.18
N ALA A 35 4.51 -12.34 4.48
CA ALA A 35 4.65 -13.40 5.46
C ALA A 35 4.19 -12.99 6.87
N MET A 36 4.15 -11.69 7.19
CA MET A 36 3.62 -11.13 8.44
C MET A 36 2.16 -10.65 8.34
N THR A 37 1.59 -10.64 7.13
CA THR A 37 0.22 -10.24 6.89
C THR A 37 -0.74 -11.39 7.21
N ARG A 38 -1.73 -11.12 8.07
CA ARG A 38 -2.75 -12.10 8.50
C ARG A 38 -4.14 -11.51 8.31
N LEU A 39 -4.97 -12.17 7.49
CA LEU A 39 -6.36 -11.77 7.21
C LEU A 39 -7.33 -12.86 7.65
N PRO A 40 -7.48 -13.10 8.98
CA PRO A 40 -8.39 -14.11 9.49
C PRO A 40 -9.85 -13.77 9.16
N ALA A 41 -10.67 -14.81 9.00
CA ALA A 41 -12.11 -14.72 8.70
C ALA A 41 -12.48 -14.13 7.32
N ARG A 42 -11.57 -14.20 6.34
CA ARG A 42 -11.84 -13.85 4.94
C ARG A 42 -11.50 -15.02 4.01
N PRO A 43 -12.23 -15.19 2.89
CA PRO A 43 -11.81 -16.14 1.87
C PRO A 43 -10.44 -15.73 1.33
N GLY A 44 -9.58 -16.73 1.12
CA GLY A 44 -8.25 -16.51 0.56
C GLY A 44 -8.35 -15.85 -0.82
N LEU A 45 -7.42 -14.95 -1.12
CA LEU A 45 -7.31 -14.24 -2.39
C LEU A 45 -5.95 -14.54 -3.00
N SER A 46 -5.94 -15.11 -4.21
CA SER A 46 -4.71 -15.37 -4.95
C SER A 46 -4.72 -14.69 -6.32
N PHE A 47 -3.61 -14.10 -6.71
CA PHE A 47 -3.41 -13.48 -8.02
C PHE A 47 -1.91 -13.43 -8.37
N ASN A 48 -1.60 -13.30 -9.66
CA ASN A 48 -0.27 -12.99 -10.14
C ASN A 48 -0.04 -11.48 -10.08
N LEU A 49 1.16 -11.04 -9.76
CA LEU A 49 1.56 -9.64 -9.68
C LEU A 49 2.76 -9.41 -10.59
N TYR A 50 2.65 -8.45 -11.48
CA TYR A 50 3.79 -7.79 -12.11
C TYR A 50 4.05 -6.49 -11.34
N LEU A 51 5.19 -6.42 -10.67
CA LEU A 51 5.57 -5.27 -9.84
C LEU A 51 6.65 -4.45 -10.54
N ALA A 52 6.30 -3.21 -10.89
CA ALA A 52 7.28 -2.24 -11.38
C ALA A 52 7.93 -1.51 -10.20
N ASP A 53 9.27 -1.50 -10.17
CA ASP A 53 10.05 -0.79 -9.15
C ASP A 53 11.14 0.07 -9.81
N PRO A 54 10.91 1.39 -9.97
CA PRO A 54 11.81 2.25 -10.70
C PRO A 54 13.13 2.50 -9.96
N ILE A 55 13.26 2.11 -8.69
CA ILE A 55 14.47 2.41 -7.91
C ILE A 55 15.72 1.80 -8.53
N SER A 56 15.59 0.65 -9.21
CA SER A 56 16.67 -0.03 -9.92
C SER A 56 17.38 0.87 -10.93
N GLU A 57 16.66 1.81 -11.55
CA GLU A 57 17.20 2.75 -12.53
C GLU A 57 18.14 3.81 -11.89
N TYR A 58 18.11 3.94 -10.56
CA TYR A 58 18.86 4.95 -9.82
C TYR A 58 19.95 4.36 -8.91
N LEU A 59 20.04 3.03 -8.83
CA LEU A 59 21.03 2.33 -8.02
C LEU A 59 22.24 1.97 -8.87
N ALA A 60 23.41 1.94 -8.24
CA ALA A 60 24.59 1.39 -8.90
C ALA A 60 24.45 -0.13 -9.04
N ASP A 61 24.93 -0.69 -10.14
CA ASP A 61 24.81 -2.13 -10.46
C ASP A 61 25.47 -3.04 -9.40
N ASP A 62 26.42 -2.50 -8.64
CA ASP A 62 27.17 -3.23 -7.60
C ASP A 62 26.44 -3.32 -6.26
N GLN A 63 25.28 -2.66 -6.12
CA GLN A 63 24.49 -2.73 -4.90
C GLN A 63 23.83 -4.11 -4.76
N ALA A 64 23.91 -4.67 -3.55
CA ALA A 64 23.34 -5.97 -3.23
C ALA A 64 21.81 -6.01 -3.36
N TRP A 65 21.13 -4.88 -3.20
CA TRP A 65 19.69 -4.75 -3.35
C TRP A 65 19.38 -3.79 -4.49
N GLN A 66 18.54 -4.22 -5.42
CA GLN A 66 18.20 -3.52 -6.67
C GLN A 66 16.71 -3.19 -6.76
N GLY A 67 16.00 -3.14 -5.63
CA GLY A 67 14.55 -3.07 -5.61
C GLY A 67 13.86 -4.43 -5.47
N ILE A 68 12.53 -4.40 -5.55
CA ILE A 68 11.64 -5.57 -5.48
C ILE A 68 10.81 -5.75 -6.75
N GLY A 69 11.25 -5.16 -7.86
CA GLY A 69 10.59 -5.30 -9.15
C GLY A 69 10.62 -6.75 -9.62
N GLY A 70 9.55 -7.18 -10.29
CA GLY A 70 9.47 -8.52 -10.88
C GLY A 70 8.10 -9.15 -10.80
N ASP A 71 8.08 -10.44 -11.12
CA ASP A 71 6.89 -11.26 -11.16
C ASP A 71 6.71 -12.05 -9.86
N TYR A 72 5.48 -12.02 -9.33
CA TYR A 72 5.11 -12.71 -8.11
C TYR A 72 3.76 -13.40 -8.22
N THR A 73 3.58 -14.44 -7.42
CA THR A 73 2.29 -15.02 -7.09
C THR A 73 1.98 -14.61 -5.66
N ILE A 74 0.89 -13.90 -5.48
CA ILE A 74 0.44 -13.39 -4.19
C ILE A 74 -0.68 -14.27 -3.69
N HIS A 75 -0.61 -14.64 -2.42
CA HIS A 75 -1.72 -15.21 -1.67
C HIS A 75 -1.97 -14.39 -0.41
N PHE A 76 -3.23 -14.07 -0.17
CA PHE A 76 -3.71 -13.38 1.02
C PHE A 76 -4.73 -14.27 1.73
N GLY A 77 -4.52 -14.51 3.01
CA GLY A 77 -5.40 -15.37 3.80
C GLY A 77 -5.03 -15.38 5.28
N GLU A 78 -5.39 -16.46 5.96
CA GLU A 78 -4.90 -16.74 7.33
C GLU A 78 -3.38 -16.75 7.36
N GLN A 79 -2.73 -17.27 6.33
CA GLN A 79 -1.33 -17.06 6.04
C GLN A 79 -1.24 -16.35 4.69
N SER A 80 -0.46 -15.27 4.63
CA SER A 80 -0.24 -14.54 3.38
C SER A 80 1.21 -14.74 2.94
N GLU A 81 1.44 -14.77 1.63
CA GLU A 81 2.73 -15.05 1.04
C GLU A 81 2.90 -14.36 -0.32
N ALA A 82 4.15 -14.10 -0.66
CA ALA A 82 4.60 -13.70 -1.99
C ALA A 82 5.64 -14.70 -2.46
N MET A 83 5.36 -15.37 -3.58
CA MET A 83 6.29 -16.29 -4.22
C MET A 83 6.79 -15.69 -5.53
N PRO A 84 8.07 -15.80 -5.91
CA PRO A 84 8.52 -15.40 -7.24
C PRO A 84 7.80 -16.17 -8.37
N GLY A 85 7.56 -15.50 -9.49
CA GLY A 85 6.95 -16.04 -10.70
C GLY A 85 5.42 -16.06 -10.68
N HIS A 86 4.82 -16.45 -11.80
CA HIS A 86 3.35 -16.53 -11.98
C HIS A 86 2.84 -17.97 -11.97
N LYS A 87 1.64 -18.19 -11.44
CA LYS A 87 0.90 -19.46 -11.56
C LYS A 87 -0.13 -19.39 -12.69
N LYS A 88 -0.32 -20.51 -13.38
CA LYS A 88 -1.36 -20.65 -14.42
C LYS A 88 -2.75 -20.44 -13.81
N ASN A 89 -3.69 -19.94 -14.61
CA ASN A 89 -5.10 -19.74 -14.26
C ASN A 89 -5.37 -18.73 -13.12
N LEU A 90 -4.40 -17.88 -12.77
CA LEU A 90 -4.62 -16.74 -11.88
C LEU A 90 -4.66 -15.43 -12.68
N PRO A 91 -5.51 -14.47 -12.28
CA PRO A 91 -5.51 -13.14 -12.87
C PRO A 91 -4.19 -12.43 -12.56
N VAL A 92 -3.70 -11.60 -13.49
CA VAL A 92 -2.49 -10.79 -13.30
C VAL A 92 -2.87 -9.37 -12.91
N LEU A 93 -2.23 -8.85 -11.87
CA LEU A 93 -2.26 -7.47 -11.43
C LEU A 93 -0.97 -6.79 -11.87
N HIS A 94 -1.06 -5.64 -12.55
CA HIS A 94 0.10 -4.78 -12.77
C HIS A 94 0.01 -3.59 -11.80
N ALA A 95 1.10 -3.33 -11.09
CA ALA A 95 1.19 -2.18 -10.19
C ALA A 95 2.63 -1.68 -10.07
N ALA A 96 2.81 -0.38 -9.87
CA ALA A 96 4.04 0.15 -9.32
C ALA A 96 4.16 -0.16 -7.81
N VAL A 97 5.39 -0.27 -7.30
CA VAL A 97 5.68 -0.55 -5.89
C VAL A 97 4.97 0.42 -4.93
N GLY A 98 4.89 1.70 -5.29
CA GLY A 98 4.18 2.71 -4.50
C GLY A 98 2.66 2.51 -4.50
N GLY A 99 2.07 2.10 -5.63
CA GLY A 99 0.65 1.77 -5.72
C GLY A 99 0.31 0.56 -4.87
N PHE A 100 1.11 -0.51 -5.00
CA PHE A 100 0.93 -1.73 -4.22
C PHE A 100 1.15 -1.50 -2.72
N SER A 101 2.15 -0.71 -2.33
CA SER A 101 2.41 -0.38 -0.91
C SER A 101 1.20 0.32 -0.26
N ARG A 102 0.58 1.27 -0.96
CA ARG A 102 -0.63 1.97 -0.47
C ARG A 102 -1.86 1.07 -0.44
N LEU A 103 -1.97 0.14 -1.39
CA LEU A 103 -3.02 -0.89 -1.40
C LEU A 103 -2.91 -1.79 -0.17
N TRP A 104 -1.70 -2.28 0.09
CA TRP A 104 -1.38 -3.17 1.20
C TRP A 104 -1.64 -2.49 2.54
N LEU A 105 -1.22 -1.22 2.69
CA LEU A 105 -1.48 -0.42 3.88
C LEU A 105 -2.99 -0.12 4.08
N GLY A 106 -3.79 -0.21 3.01
CA GLY A 106 -5.21 0.10 3.03
C GLY A 106 -5.53 1.59 2.87
N SER A 107 -4.53 2.43 2.58
CA SER A 107 -4.68 3.86 2.32
C SER A 107 -5.38 4.15 0.99
N VAL A 108 -5.28 3.22 0.02
CA VAL A 108 -5.97 3.31 -1.27
C VAL A 108 -6.77 2.03 -1.52
N ARG A 109 -7.99 2.20 -2.05
CA ARG A 109 -8.84 1.06 -2.47
C ARG A 109 -8.34 0.49 -3.79
N ALA A 110 -8.48 -0.82 -3.98
CA ALA A 110 -8.14 -1.50 -5.24
C ALA A 110 -8.80 -0.84 -6.47
N ASN A 111 -10.06 -0.42 -6.32
CA ASN A 111 -10.80 0.24 -7.42
C ASN A 111 -10.24 1.62 -7.76
N ALA A 112 -9.65 2.33 -6.79
CA ALA A 112 -9.04 3.63 -7.03
C ALA A 112 -7.70 3.47 -7.76
N LEU A 113 -6.91 2.44 -7.40
CA LEU A 113 -5.71 2.08 -8.18
C LEU A 113 -6.07 1.64 -9.60
N ALA A 114 -7.23 1.05 -9.82
CA ALA A 114 -7.67 0.68 -11.17
C ALA A 114 -7.93 1.84 -12.13
N VAL A 115 -8.03 3.06 -11.61
CA VAL A 115 -8.15 4.25 -12.43
C VAL A 115 -6.77 4.81 -12.80
N THR A 116 -5.77 4.64 -11.92
CA THR A 116 -4.43 5.26 -12.07
C THR A 116 -3.36 4.30 -12.56
N GLU A 117 -3.52 3.00 -12.32
CA GLU A 117 -2.59 1.92 -12.66
C GLU A 117 -3.27 0.94 -13.64
N LYS A 118 -2.50 0.07 -14.29
CA LYS A 118 -3.03 -1.04 -15.12
C LYS A 118 -3.58 -2.18 -14.24
N PHE A 119 -4.57 -1.85 -13.42
CA PHE A 119 -5.23 -2.78 -12.52
C PHE A 119 -6.37 -3.50 -13.25
N MET A 120 -6.37 -4.83 -13.24
CA MET A 120 -7.44 -5.62 -13.86
C MET A 120 -8.75 -5.47 -13.08
N ARG A 121 -9.81 -4.97 -13.73
CA ARG A 121 -11.12 -4.72 -13.11
C ARG A 121 -11.97 -6.00 -13.03
N ASN A 122 -11.57 -6.97 -12.20
CA ASN A 122 -12.46 -8.06 -11.80
C ASN A 122 -13.24 -7.67 -10.53
N LYS A 123 -14.52 -7.32 -10.70
CA LYS A 123 -15.34 -6.63 -9.69
C LYS A 123 -15.51 -7.44 -8.39
N ASP A 124 -15.56 -8.76 -8.48
CA ASP A 124 -15.83 -9.64 -7.32
C ASP A 124 -14.59 -9.88 -6.46
N TYR A 125 -13.43 -10.06 -7.11
CA TYR A 125 -12.13 -10.26 -6.45
C TYR A 125 -11.74 -9.04 -5.59
N TRP A 126 -11.88 -7.83 -6.13
CA TRP A 126 -11.41 -6.61 -5.46
C TRP A 126 -12.39 -6.04 -4.44
N THR A 127 -13.68 -6.36 -4.56
CA THR A 127 -14.67 -6.02 -3.53
C THR A 127 -14.36 -6.77 -2.23
N ASN A 128 -13.91 -8.02 -2.32
CA ASN A 128 -13.46 -8.79 -1.16
C ASN A 128 -12.15 -8.21 -0.58
N TRP A 129 -11.22 -7.79 -1.44
CA TRP A 129 -9.99 -7.12 -1.00
C TRP A 129 -10.25 -5.80 -0.24
N ASN A 130 -11.08 -4.91 -0.78
CA ASN A 130 -11.38 -3.62 -0.14
C ASN A 130 -11.99 -3.80 1.26
N LYS A 131 -12.76 -4.88 1.47
CA LYS A 131 -13.28 -5.25 2.79
C LYS A 131 -12.19 -5.81 3.71
N ALA A 132 -11.16 -6.46 3.17
CA ALA A 132 -10.06 -7.04 3.92
C ALA A 132 -8.98 -6.00 4.31
N SER A 133 -8.58 -5.12 3.38
CA SER A 133 -7.58 -4.07 3.62
C SER A 133 -8.03 -3.04 4.66
N ALA A 134 -9.33 -2.73 4.71
CA ALA A 134 -9.92 -1.85 5.73
C ALA A 134 -9.88 -2.43 7.16
N CYS A 135 -9.70 -3.75 7.32
CA CYS A 135 -9.49 -4.40 8.62
C CYS A 135 -7.99 -4.49 8.97
N HIS A 136 -7.12 -4.72 7.97
CA HIS A 136 -5.67 -4.70 8.13
C HIS A 136 -5.16 -3.34 8.62
N CYS A 137 -5.58 -2.25 7.97
CA CYS A 137 -5.23 -0.88 8.37
C CYS A 137 -5.68 -0.56 9.81
N ARG A 138 -6.85 -1.07 10.22
CA ARG A 138 -7.37 -0.90 11.60
C ARG A 138 -6.56 -1.68 12.63
N ARG A 139 -6.02 -2.85 12.27
CA ARG A 139 -5.12 -3.63 13.13
C ARG A 139 -3.74 -2.97 13.24
N LEU A 140 -3.24 -2.35 12.17
CA LEU A 140 -2.02 -1.53 12.22
C LEU A 140 -2.22 -0.26 13.07
N ALA A 141 -3.38 0.40 12.96
CA ALA A 141 -3.70 1.60 13.72
C ALA A 141 -4.10 1.34 15.19
N GLY A 142 -4.68 0.18 15.49
CA GLY A 142 -5.14 -0.21 16.84
C GLY A 142 -4.06 -0.86 17.72
N ASN A 143 -2.88 -1.11 17.17
CA ASN A 143 -1.73 -1.54 17.95
C ASN A 143 -1.01 -0.28 18.46
N SER A 144 -1.04 -0.05 19.77
CA SER A 144 -0.42 1.14 20.43
C SER A 144 1.08 1.29 20.16
N ASN A 145 1.68 0.30 19.50
CA ASN A 145 3.07 0.25 19.08
C ASN A 145 3.26 0.23 17.55
N TRP A 146 2.44 0.98 16.80
CA TRP A 146 2.65 1.19 15.35
C TRP A 146 4.07 1.67 15.02
N ARG A 147 4.74 2.36 15.95
CA ARG A 147 6.17 2.71 15.89
C ARG A 147 7.11 1.50 15.90
N GLN A 148 6.84 0.47 16.72
CA GLN A 148 7.60 -0.78 16.70
C GLN A 148 7.36 -1.58 15.43
N PHE A 149 6.14 -1.52 14.86
CA PHE A 149 5.90 -2.08 13.54
C PHE A 149 6.87 -1.41 12.54
N ILE A 150 6.80 -0.09 12.37
CA ILE A 150 7.69 0.63 11.45
C ILE A 150 9.17 0.36 11.76
N ALA A 151 9.62 0.47 13.02
CA ALA A 151 11.01 0.25 13.41
C ALA A 151 11.52 -1.18 13.08
N ASN A 152 10.68 -2.20 13.23
CA ASN A 152 11.05 -3.58 12.90
C ASN A 152 11.10 -3.85 11.38
N TYR A 153 10.37 -3.07 10.56
CA TYR A 153 10.33 -3.23 9.09
C TYR A 153 11.18 -2.22 8.32
N SER A 154 11.65 -1.14 8.97
CA SER A 154 12.53 -0.11 8.40
C SER A 154 14.00 -0.25 8.84
N ALA A 155 14.35 -1.32 9.56
CA ALA A 155 15.72 -1.65 9.96
C ALA A 155 16.60 -2.13 8.77
N GLY A 156 16.71 -1.30 7.74
CA GLY A 156 17.96 -1.08 7.04
C GLY A 156 18.66 0.14 7.66
N PRO A 157 19.99 0.27 7.54
CA PRO A 157 20.81 1.23 8.31
C PRO A 157 20.57 2.74 8.02
N TYR A 158 19.46 3.13 7.37
CA TYR A 158 19.22 4.48 6.84
C TYR A 158 17.96 5.19 7.39
N PHE A 159 17.26 4.65 8.39
CA PHE A 159 16.12 5.35 8.98
C PHE A 159 16.59 6.36 10.04
N GLN A 160 16.77 7.63 9.65
CA GLN A 160 16.88 8.73 10.59
C GLN A 160 15.47 9.21 10.96
N GLU A 161 15.13 9.16 12.24
CA GLU A 161 13.92 9.77 12.80
C GLU A 161 13.91 11.27 12.47
N LEU A 162 13.01 11.70 11.58
CA LEU A 162 12.63 13.10 11.51
C LEU A 162 11.71 13.38 12.68
N SER A 163 12.30 13.88 13.76
CA SER A 163 11.61 14.48 14.89
C SER A 163 10.82 15.71 14.44
N CYS A 164 9.50 15.67 14.61
CA CYS A 164 8.72 16.87 14.95
C CYS A 164 8.37 16.77 16.44
#